data_AF-A0AB37UJQ0-F1
#
_entry.id   AF-A0AB37UJQ0-F1
#
_cell.length_a   1.000
_cell.length_b   1.000
_cell.length_c   1.000
_cell.angle_alpha   90.00
_cell.angle_beta   90.00
_cell.angle_gamma   90.00
#
_symmetry.space_group_name_H-M   'P 1'
#
loop_
_entity.id
_entity.type
_entity.pdbx_description
1 polymer ?
#
loop_
_entity_poly.entity_id
_entity_poly.type
_entity_poly.pdbx_seq_one_letter_code
_entity_poly.pdbx_strand_id
1 'polypeptide(L)'
;MSSKFKLSPKIQAAIIRGYGFSREQKIWLKHYTDAVIARDAKLFMRLGDESIHRWGMSRGIKLDNAAAYLLNQEDLAWGTAVMDVATELNKLAKE
;
A
#
# COMPACT_ATOMS: atom_id res chain seq x y z
N MET A 1 1.05 16.61 -21.05
CA MET A 1 0.02 16.79 -20.01
C MET A 1 -0.11 15.47 -19.26
N SER A 2 0.60 15.28 -18.13
CA SER A 2 0.42 14.07 -17.33
C SER A 2 -0.76 14.29 -16.40
N SER A 3 -1.92 13.75 -16.77
CA SER A 3 -3.06 13.69 -15.86
C SER A 3 -2.67 12.78 -14.71
N LYS A 4 -2.39 13.37 -13.53
CA LYS A 4 -2.28 12.63 -12.26
C LYS A 4 -3.66 12.07 -11.96
N PHE A 5 -4.02 10.94 -12.56
CA PHE A 5 -5.35 10.35 -12.42
C PHE A 5 -5.46 9.79 -11.00
N LYS A 6 -6.09 10.56 -10.12
CA LYS A 6 -6.45 10.17 -8.77
C LYS A 6 -7.97 10.17 -8.66
N LEU A 7 -8.54 9.06 -8.19
CA LEU A 7 -9.97 8.96 -7.96
C LEU A 7 -10.44 10.05 -6.99
N SER A 8 -11.67 10.54 -7.18
CA SER A 8 -12.23 11.51 -6.24
C SER A 8 -12.36 10.90 -4.84
N PRO A 9 -12.21 11.69 -3.76
CA PRO A 9 -12.29 11.18 -2.39
C PRO A 9 -13.60 10.41 -2.10
N LYS A 10 -14.71 10.80 -2.74
CA LYS A 10 -16.00 10.12 -2.61
C LYS A 10 -15.96 8.70 -3.20
N ILE A 11 -15.35 8.52 -4.36
CA ILE A 11 -15.21 7.21 -5.02
C ILE A 11 -14.22 6.34 -4.23
N GLN A 12 -13.09 6.91 -3.81
CA GLN A 12 -12.12 6.23 -2.94
C GLN A 12 -12.81 5.69 -1.67
N ALA A 13 -13.54 6.53 -0.95
CA ALA A 13 -14.25 6.14 0.26
C ALA A 13 -15.35 5.07 0.02
N ALA A 14 -15.99 5.06 -1.16
CA ALA A 14 -16.95 4.01 -1.52
C ALA A 14 -16.25 2.66 -1.74
N ILE A 15 -15.15 2.64 -2.49
CA ILE A 15 -14.34 1.44 -2.75
C ILE A 15 -13.80 0.87 -1.42
N ILE A 16 -13.18 1.71 -0.57
CA ILE A 16 -12.65 1.27 0.73
C ILE A 16 -13.74 0.69 1.63
N ARG A 17 -14.96 1.24 1.61
CA ARG A 17 -16.09 0.68 2.36
C ARG A 17 -16.50 -0.71 1.85
N GLY A 18 -16.43 -0.95 0.53
CA GLY A 18 -16.77 -2.24 -0.09
C GLY A 18 -15.90 -3.41 0.38
N TYR A 19 -14.67 -3.16 0.87
CA TYR A 19 -13.78 -4.21 1.37
C TYR A 19 -14.13 -4.74 2.77
N GLY A 20 -15.00 -4.05 3.52
CA GLY A 20 -15.39 -4.47 4.87
C GLY A 20 -14.23 -4.51 5.87
N PHE A 21 -13.33 -3.51 5.81
CA PHE A 21 -12.20 -3.41 6.73
C PHE A 21 -12.62 -3.00 8.15
N SER A 22 -11.96 -3.58 9.16
CA SER A 22 -12.07 -3.18 10.55
C SER A 22 -11.50 -1.75 10.76
N ARG A 23 -11.77 -1.15 11.93
CA ARG A 23 -11.19 0.16 12.28
C ARG A 23 -9.67 0.14 12.24
N GLU A 24 -9.07 -0.91 12.80
CA GLU A 24 -7.64 -1.14 12.83
C GLU A 24 -7.03 -1.24 11.43
N GLN A 25 -7.67 -1.99 10.53
CA GLN A 25 -7.25 -2.12 9.13
C GLN A 25 -7.31 -0.79 8.38
N LYS A 26 -8.32 0.06 8.66
CA LYS A 26 -8.40 1.41 8.08
C LYS A 26 -7.30 2.34 8.59
N ILE A 27 -6.94 2.23 9.88
CA ILE A 27 -5.85 3.01 10.47
C ILE A 27 -4.51 2.57 9.86
N TRP A 28 -4.27 1.26 9.77
CA TRP A 28 -3.09 0.73 9.10
C TRP A 28 -3.02 1.19 7.64
N LEU A 29 -4.14 1.15 6.90
CA LEU A 29 -4.17 1.57 5.50
C LEU A 29 -3.77 3.04 5.33
N LYS A 30 -4.22 3.90 6.26
CA LYS A 30 -3.79 5.31 6.30
C LYS A 30 -2.28 5.42 6.49
N HIS A 31 -1.71 4.74 7.49
CA HIS A 31 -0.26 4.77 7.75
C HIS A 31 0.55 4.24 6.57
N TYR A 32 0.07 3.18 5.92
CA TYR A 32 0.71 2.62 4.73
C TYR A 32 0.74 3.64 3.59
N THR A 33 -0.39 4.30 3.29
CA THR A 33 -0.43 5.33 2.25
C THR A 33 0.38 6.58 2.61
N ASP A 34 0.39 6.97 3.89
CA ASP A 34 1.17 8.11 4.37
C ASP A 34 2.68 7.84 4.21
N ALA A 35 3.14 6.61 4.47
CA ALA A 35 4.54 6.22 4.27
C ALA A 35 4.96 6.34 2.80
N VAL A 36 4.08 5.94 1.86
CA VAL A 36 4.32 6.09 0.42
C VAL A 36 4.43 7.56 0.01
N ILE A 37 3.47 8.38 0.45
CA ILE A 37 3.41 9.81 0.13
C ILE A 37 4.64 10.53 0.71
N ALA A 38 5.05 10.19 1.93
CA ALA A 38 6.22 10.73 2.60
C ALA A 38 7.56 10.19 2.08
N ARG A 39 7.54 9.23 1.14
CA ARG A 39 8.73 8.53 0.62
C ARG A 39 9.54 7.82 1.72
N ASP A 40 8.87 7.33 2.77
CA ASP A 40 9.50 6.57 3.86
C ASP A 40 9.53 5.06 3.51
N ALA A 41 10.57 4.66 2.78
CA ALA A 41 10.73 3.29 2.31
C ALA A 41 10.81 2.27 3.46
N LYS A 42 11.47 2.63 4.57
CA LYS A 42 11.64 1.73 5.71
C LYS A 42 10.31 1.44 6.40
N LEU A 43 9.51 2.48 6.64
CA LEU A 43 8.18 2.31 7.23
C LEU A 43 7.24 1.56 6.27
N PHE A 44 7.27 1.90 4.98
CA PHE A 44 6.45 1.27 3.97
C PHE A 44 6.69 -0.25 3.86
N MET A 45 7.94 -0.69 3.74
CA MET A 45 8.30 -2.11 3.69
C MET A 45 7.84 -2.85 4.95
N ARG A 46 8.12 -2.27 6.13
CA ARG A 46 7.71 -2.87 7.42
C ARG A 46 6.20 -3.07 7.50
N LEU A 47 5.42 -2.07 7.07
CA LEU A 47 3.96 -2.17 7.07
C LEU A 47 3.50 -3.23 6.07
N GLY A 48 4.08 -3.27 4.87
CA GLY A 48 3.77 -4.28 3.84
C GLY A 48 3.90 -5.71 4.38
N ASP A 49 5.01 -6.01 5.05
CA ASP A 49 5.20 -7.31 5.70
C ASP A 49 4.18 -7.55 6.83
N GLU A 50 3.91 -6.53 7.65
CA GLU A 50 2.95 -6.62 8.76
C GLU A 50 1.55 -7.03 8.27
N SER A 51 1.09 -6.51 7.14
CA SER A 51 -0.28 -6.75 6.64
C SER A 51 -0.55 -8.25 6.40
N ILE A 52 0.42 -8.94 5.80
CA ILE A 52 0.34 -10.38 5.49
C ILE A 52 0.51 -11.20 6.77
N HIS A 53 1.45 -10.84 7.64
CA HIS A 53 1.72 -11.60 8.87
C HIS A 53 0.57 -11.48 9.88
N ARG A 54 -0.02 -10.28 9.99
CA ARG A 54 -1.05 -9.98 10.99
C ARG A 54 -2.44 -10.47 10.60
N TRP A 55 -2.80 -10.37 9.32
CA TRP A 55 -4.17 -10.69 8.87
C TRP A 55 -4.24 -11.79 7.81
N GLY A 56 -3.10 -12.38 7.44
CA GLY A 56 -3.00 -13.42 6.43
C GLY A 56 -2.97 -12.87 5.00
N MET A 57 -2.42 -13.67 4.08
CA MET A 57 -2.15 -13.27 2.69
C MET A 57 -3.39 -12.74 1.95
N SER A 58 -4.55 -13.39 2.05
CA SER A 58 -5.77 -12.93 1.36
C SER A 58 -6.23 -11.54 1.83
N ARG A 59 -6.07 -11.24 3.13
CA ARG A 59 -6.48 -9.95 3.70
C ARG A 59 -5.43 -8.88 3.47
N GLY A 60 -4.14 -9.22 3.55
CA GLY A 60 -3.02 -8.34 3.19
C GLY A 60 -3.13 -7.84 1.75
N ILE A 61 -3.33 -8.74 0.79
CA ILE A 61 -3.51 -8.38 -0.63
C ILE A 61 -4.70 -7.42 -0.83
N LYS A 62 -5.80 -7.63 -0.11
CA LYS A 62 -6.95 -6.70 -0.18
C LYS A 62 -6.58 -5.30 0.32
N LEU A 63 -5.75 -5.20 1.36
CA LEU A 63 -5.28 -3.92 1.91
C LEU A 63 -4.32 -3.22 0.94
N ASP A 64 -3.41 -3.95 0.31
CA ASP A 64 -2.49 -3.39 -0.69
C ASP A 64 -3.26 -2.89 -1.92
N ASN A 65 -4.22 -3.68 -2.41
CA ASN A 65 -5.12 -3.26 -3.49
C ASN A 65 -5.93 -2.02 -3.11
N ALA A 66 -6.39 -1.95 -1.86
CA ALA A 66 -7.10 -0.79 -1.35
C ALA A 66 -6.21 0.46 -1.32
N ALA A 67 -4.93 0.33 -0.98
CA ALA A 67 -3.97 1.43 -0.97
C ALA A 67 -3.77 2.02 -2.37
N ALA A 68 -3.75 1.19 -3.41
CA ALA A 68 -3.61 1.65 -4.80
C ALA A 68 -4.70 2.66 -5.21
N TYR A 69 -5.92 2.53 -4.69
CA TYR A 69 -7.00 3.50 -4.97
C TYR A 69 -6.80 4.85 -4.26
N LEU A 70 -5.98 4.91 -3.20
CA LEU A 70 -5.73 6.11 -2.40
C LEU A 70 -4.51 6.91 -2.87
N LEU A 71 -3.61 6.24 -3.60
CA LEU A 71 -2.37 6.80 -4.12
C LEU A 71 -2.57 7.41 -5.51
N ASN A 72 -1.73 8.38 -5.87
CA ASN A 72 -1.63 8.84 -7.25
C ASN A 72 -0.65 7.93 -8.04
N GLN A 73 -0.56 8.12 -9.36
CA GLN A 73 0.30 7.29 -10.21
C GLN A 73 1.80 7.37 -9.83
N GLU A 74 2.32 8.54 -9.47
CA GLU A 74 3.72 8.72 -9.04
C GLU A 74 3.96 8.03 -7.70
N ASP A 75 2.99 8.11 -6.79
CA ASP A 75 3.05 7.45 -5.48
C ASP A 75 3.07 5.92 -5.63
N LEU A 76 2.18 5.39 -6.47
CA LEU A 76 2.10 3.97 -6.77
C LEU A 76 3.39 3.46 -7.45
N ALA A 77 3.92 4.21 -8.43
CA ALA A 77 5.15 3.84 -9.13
C ALA A 77 6.35 3.76 -8.18
N TRP A 78 6.49 4.73 -7.28
CA TRP A 78 7.53 4.69 -6.26
C TRP A 78 7.35 3.52 -5.29
N GLY A 79 6.12 3.26 -4.81
CA GLY A 79 5.85 2.15 -3.89
C GLY A 79 6.18 0.80 -4.53
N THR A 80 5.85 0.64 -5.81
CA THR A 80 6.19 -0.56 -6.60
C THR A 80 7.71 -0.73 -6.69
N ALA A 81 8.44 0.32 -7.07
CA ALA A 81 9.90 0.27 -7.18
C ALA A 81 10.58 -0.09 -5.84
N VAL A 82 10.06 0.40 -4.71
CA VAL A 82 10.57 0.04 -3.38
C VAL A 82 10.36 -1.44 -3.09
N MET A 83 9.17 -1.99 -3.38
CA MET A 83 8.88 -3.41 -3.17
C MET A 83 9.72 -4.33 -4.07
N ASP A 84 9.95 -3.92 -5.33
CA ASP A 84 10.79 -4.67 -6.26
C ASP A 84 12.23 -4.77 -5.74
N VAL A 85 12.81 -3.63 -5.31
CA VAL A 85 14.15 -3.60 -4.72
C VAL A 85 14.21 -4.44 -3.44
N ALA A 86 13.23 -4.32 -2.55
CA ALA A 86 13.17 -5.11 -1.32
C ALA A 86 13.13 -6.62 -1.61
N THR A 87 12.38 -7.02 -2.64
CA THR A 87 12.28 -8.40 -3.08
C THR A 87 13.62 -8.92 -3.60
N GLU A 88 14.30 -8.16 -4.45
CA GLU A 88 15.61 -8.55 -4.97
C GLU A 88 16.69 -8.63 -3.87
N LEU A 89 16.72 -7.67 -2.95
CA LEU A 89 17.64 -7.71 -1.79
C LEU A 89 17.41 -8.95 -0.92
N ASN A 90 16.15 -9.34 -0.70
CA ASN A 90 15.80 -10.54 0.05
C ASN A 90 16.18 -11.85 -0.67
N LYS A 91 16.24 -11.86 -2.01
CA LYS A 91 16.74 -13.02 -2.77
C LYS A 91 18.25 -13.14 -2.60
N LEU A 92 18.98 -12.04 -2.80
CA LEU A 92 20.44 -11.99 -2.66
C LEU A 92 20.91 -12.37 -1.25
N ALA A 93 20.16 -12.00 -0.20
CA ALA A 93 20.51 -12.36 1.17
C ALA A 93 20.35 -13.85 1.50
N LYS A 94 19.71 -14.64 0.62
CA LYS A 94 19.50 -16.09 0.77
C LYS A 94 20.45 -16.92 -0.08
N GLU A 95 21.25 -16.27 -0.93
CA GLU A 95 22.35 -16.85 -1.70
C GLU A 95 23.65 -16.80 -0.87
#